data_AF-A0A533RIR2-F1
#
_entry.id   AF-A0A533RIR2-F1
#
_cell.length_a   1.000
_cell.length_b   1.000
_cell.length_c   1.000
_cell.angle_alpha   90.00
_cell.angle_beta   90.00
_cell.angle_gamma   90.00
#
_symmetry.space_group_name_H-M   'P 1'
#
loop_
_entity.id
_entity.type
_entity.pdbx_description
1 polymer ?
#
loop_
_entity_poly.entity_id
_entity_poly.type
_entity_poly.pdbx_seq_one_letter_code
_entity_poly.pdbx_strand_id
1 'polypeptide(L)'
;SDATPPPPEPVSPAGNGPEAPGATAVAPQAVAVPAAPAQTPTAVTRPTVKKRSTPKAAARDIVPLEEPEAGASPADSPLVVEEGRLGKIKVPALLKRCAALSRPVVLRVRTGETETAVHFAAGQIGRIASRLRHRDNAGQWRQLGYLMVRDGLISDAQHDQVLERLEAQPGLSFAAALTQFGFTDGETLRQALTRQGKAALYALILFTSGEYRIEADDDEIPAEEEIALQVDALIREASHHQAEWTAIRKALPNLAAVLDFTADGREKLEQVRLSVHQQQLLSQVDGRTPLGILCSRSSLMDYEACRFLYLMVKAGVLQLVAATPR
;
A
#
# COMPACT_ATOMS: atom_id res chain seq x y z
N SER A 1 -23.99 -17.93 65.83
CA SER A 1 -24.86 -18.98 65.26
C SER A 1 -25.37 -18.46 63.92
N ASP A 2 -24.61 -18.36 62.84
CA ASP A 2 -23.64 -19.26 62.20
C ASP A 2 -24.21 -20.64 61.82
N ALA A 3 -24.42 -20.82 60.52
CA ALA A 3 -24.33 -22.08 59.77
C ALA A 3 -24.63 -21.82 58.28
N THR A 4 -23.61 -21.36 57.56
CA THR A 4 -23.49 -21.47 56.09
C THR A 4 -23.06 -22.90 55.73
N PRO A 5 -23.65 -23.56 54.70
CA PRO A 5 -23.23 -24.91 54.32
C PRO A 5 -21.91 -24.92 53.50
N PRO A 6 -21.08 -25.98 53.60
CA PRO A 6 -19.76 -26.04 52.98
C PRO A 6 -19.77 -26.50 51.50
N PRO A 7 -18.70 -26.21 50.73
CA PRO A 7 -18.55 -26.65 49.34
C PRO A 7 -17.95 -28.06 49.22
N PRO A 8 -18.15 -28.78 48.10
CA PRO A 8 -17.52 -30.08 47.87
C PRO A 8 -16.08 -29.96 47.35
N GLU A 9 -15.19 -30.78 47.90
CA GLU A 9 -13.77 -30.91 47.57
C GLU A 9 -13.47 -32.21 46.76
N PRO A 10 -12.24 -32.38 46.22
CA PRO A 10 -11.98 -32.93 44.89
C PRO A 10 -11.70 -34.44 44.85
N VAL A 11 -11.79 -35.03 43.64
CA VAL A 11 -11.47 -36.45 43.38
C VAL A 11 -10.29 -36.58 42.42
N SER A 12 -9.21 -37.20 42.89
CA SER A 12 -8.12 -37.86 42.14
C SER A 12 -7.15 -38.50 43.16
N PRO A 13 -6.21 -39.42 42.81
CA PRO A 13 -6.05 -40.27 41.61
C PRO A 13 -5.68 -41.76 41.94
N ALA A 14 -5.82 -42.68 40.98
CA ALA A 14 -5.13 -43.98 40.93
C ALA A 14 -5.27 -44.54 39.48
N GLY A 15 -4.31 -45.15 38.80
CA GLY A 15 -2.91 -45.48 39.05
C GLY A 15 -2.33 -46.24 37.83
N ASN A 16 -1.01 -46.09 37.62
CA ASN A 16 -0.01 -46.97 36.98
C ASN A 16 -0.25 -47.71 35.63
N GLY A 17 0.55 -47.29 34.62
CA GLY A 17 1.61 -48.05 33.90
C GLY A 17 1.27 -49.33 33.10
N PRO A 18 2.04 -49.69 32.03
CA PRO A 18 3.50 -49.59 31.96
C PRO A 18 4.14 -49.10 30.64
N GLU A 19 5.46 -48.89 30.78
CA GLU A 19 6.63 -48.66 29.90
C GLU A 19 6.64 -48.86 28.37
N ALA A 20 7.55 -48.07 27.78
CA ALA A 20 8.01 -47.96 26.39
C ALA A 20 8.83 -49.17 25.87
N PRO A 21 9.16 -49.20 24.55
CA PRO A 21 10.39 -48.57 24.03
C PRO A 21 10.09 -47.80 22.72
N GLY A 22 10.90 -46.91 22.13
CA GLY A 22 12.27 -46.45 22.27
C GLY A 22 12.63 -45.76 20.93
N ALA A 23 13.43 -44.68 20.97
CA ALA A 23 14.16 -44.04 19.85
C ALA A 23 13.31 -43.49 18.66
N THR A 24 13.46 -42.27 18.14
CA THR A 24 14.67 -41.53 17.79
C THR A 24 14.28 -40.08 17.53
N ALA A 25 15.00 -39.12 18.12
CA ALA A 25 14.86 -37.70 17.83
C ALA A 25 15.49 -37.40 16.45
N VAL A 26 14.70 -36.86 15.53
CA VAL A 26 15.19 -36.30 14.26
C VAL A 26 15.48 -34.82 14.48
N ALA A 27 16.77 -34.48 14.57
CA ALA A 27 17.25 -33.10 14.51
C ALA A 27 17.05 -32.54 13.09
N PRO A 28 16.73 -31.25 12.93
CA PRO A 28 16.70 -30.63 11.61
C PRO A 28 18.13 -30.50 11.07
N GLN A 29 18.41 -31.18 9.96
CA GLN A 29 19.66 -31.02 9.20
C GLN A 29 19.72 -29.60 8.61
N ALA A 30 20.75 -28.86 9.00
CA ALA A 30 21.17 -27.65 8.32
C ALA A 30 21.68 -28.01 6.91
N VAL A 31 20.98 -27.56 5.88
CA VAL A 31 21.47 -27.62 4.51
C VAL A 31 22.56 -26.56 4.37
N ALA A 32 23.81 -27.02 4.29
CA ALA A 32 24.95 -26.20 3.97
C ALA A 32 24.85 -25.69 2.53
N VAL A 33 24.78 -24.37 2.37
CA VAL A 33 24.94 -23.69 1.08
C VAL A 33 26.45 -23.69 0.76
N PRO A 34 26.90 -24.17 -0.41
CA PRO A 34 28.31 -24.14 -0.77
C PRO A 34 28.76 -22.68 -1.03
N ALA A 35 29.87 -22.32 -0.39
CA ALA A 35 30.55 -21.05 -0.59
C ALA A 35 31.01 -20.88 -2.05
N ALA A 36 30.60 -19.79 -2.68
CA ALA A 36 31.12 -19.36 -3.98
C ALA A 36 32.58 -18.87 -3.84
N PRO A 37 33.46 -19.16 -4.80
CA PRO A 37 34.87 -18.79 -4.70
C PRO A 37 35.09 -17.28 -4.87
N ALA A 38 36.05 -16.77 -4.11
CA ALA A 38 36.55 -15.41 -4.16
C ALA A 38 37.04 -15.04 -5.56
N GLN A 39 36.49 -13.97 -6.13
CA GLN A 39 37.02 -13.34 -7.34
C GLN A 39 37.92 -12.16 -6.94
N THR A 40 39.16 -12.24 -7.41
CA THR A 40 40.21 -11.24 -7.33
C THR A 40 39.81 -9.95 -8.05
N PRO A 41 40.16 -8.76 -7.53
CA PRO A 41 39.83 -7.50 -8.19
C PRO A 41 40.75 -7.28 -9.40
N THR A 42 40.16 -7.29 -10.60
CA THR A 42 40.84 -6.83 -11.83
C THR A 42 40.78 -5.30 -11.88
N ALA A 43 41.96 -4.70 -12.02
CA ALA A 43 42.17 -3.27 -12.15
C ALA A 43 41.48 -2.73 -13.43
N VAL A 44 40.70 -1.67 -13.28
CA VAL A 44 40.22 -0.85 -14.41
C VAL A 44 40.83 0.54 -14.31
N THR A 45 41.52 0.86 -15.39
CA THR A 45 42.36 2.03 -15.66
C THR A 45 41.54 3.32 -15.73
N ARG A 46 42.01 4.35 -15.02
CA ARG A 46 41.55 5.75 -15.13
C ARG A 46 41.75 6.30 -16.54
N PRO A 47 40.80 7.09 -17.06
CA PRO A 47 41.10 8.15 -18.01
C PRO A 47 41.23 9.52 -17.32
N THR A 48 42.10 10.30 -17.91
CA THR A 48 42.74 11.53 -17.43
C THR A 48 41.84 12.76 -17.51
N VAL A 49 41.79 13.53 -16.43
CA VAL A 49 41.23 14.90 -16.37
C VAL A 49 42.19 15.88 -17.06
N LYS A 50 41.71 16.60 -18.09
CA LYS A 50 42.36 17.83 -18.59
C LYS A 50 41.55 19.05 -18.17
N LYS A 51 42.21 19.94 -17.43
CA LYS A 51 41.78 21.31 -17.09
C LYS A 51 42.02 22.26 -18.26
N ARG A 52 41.08 23.20 -18.47
CA ARG A 52 41.21 24.59 -18.99
C ARG A 52 39.78 25.09 -19.23
N SER A 53 39.33 26.32 -19.02
CA SER A 53 39.83 27.57 -18.42
C SER A 53 38.63 28.55 -18.52
N THR A 54 38.35 29.33 -17.48
CA THR A 54 37.42 30.49 -17.49
C THR A 54 38.13 31.76 -18.02
N PRO A 55 37.51 32.95 -18.13
CA PRO A 55 36.13 33.35 -18.50
C PRO A 55 36.12 34.52 -19.54
N LYS A 56 34.96 34.88 -20.15
CA LYS A 56 34.75 36.26 -20.67
C LYS A 56 33.26 36.59 -20.88
N ALA A 57 32.86 37.76 -20.38
CA ALA A 57 31.55 38.38 -20.47
C ALA A 57 31.27 39.06 -21.83
N ALA A 58 29.99 39.20 -22.20
CA ALA A 58 29.36 40.44 -22.68
C ALA A 58 27.90 40.26 -23.19
N ALA A 59 27.08 41.30 -22.94
CA ALA A 59 25.85 41.75 -23.62
C ALA A 59 24.61 40.83 -23.57
N ARG A 60 23.55 41.22 -22.84
CA ARG A 60 22.46 42.14 -23.23
C ARG A 60 21.78 41.73 -24.54
N ASP A 61 20.62 41.09 -24.41
CA ASP A 61 19.51 41.24 -25.35
C ASP A 61 18.17 40.97 -24.68
N ILE A 62 17.16 41.55 -25.30
CA ILE A 62 15.89 42.05 -24.77
C ILE A 62 14.86 40.93 -24.61
N VAL A 63 14.11 40.99 -23.52
CA VAL A 63 12.91 40.20 -23.22
C VAL A 63 11.74 40.70 -24.09
N PRO A 64 11.06 39.85 -24.87
CA PRO A 64 9.67 40.09 -25.21
C PRO A 64 8.80 39.56 -24.07
N LEU A 65 7.94 40.43 -23.53
CA LEU A 65 6.82 40.05 -22.68
C LEU A 65 5.87 39.18 -23.51
N GLU A 66 5.90 37.86 -23.30
CA GLU A 66 4.77 37.01 -23.69
C GLU A 66 3.68 37.16 -22.64
N GLU A 67 2.59 37.77 -23.08
CA GLU A 67 1.30 37.78 -22.39
C GLU A 67 0.83 36.34 -22.14
N PRO A 68 0.09 36.07 -21.05
CA PRO A 68 -0.37 34.73 -20.76
C PRO A 68 -1.40 34.32 -21.82
N GLU A 69 -1.04 33.35 -22.66
CA GLU A 69 -1.97 32.62 -23.53
C GLU A 69 -3.06 31.98 -22.65
N ALA A 70 -4.15 32.71 -22.49
CA ALA A 70 -5.44 32.19 -22.10
C ALA A 70 -5.93 31.28 -23.24
N GLY A 71 -5.72 29.97 -23.07
CA GLY A 71 -6.05 29.00 -24.11
C GLY A 71 -6.16 27.56 -23.61
N ALA A 72 -6.60 27.33 -22.37
CA ALA A 72 -7.07 25.99 -21.98
C ALA A 72 -8.46 25.77 -22.60
N SER A 73 -8.50 25.06 -23.72
CA SER A 73 -9.72 24.60 -24.37
C SER A 73 -10.61 23.80 -23.39
N PRO A 74 -11.89 24.14 -23.18
CA PRO A 74 -12.79 23.44 -22.26
C PRO A 74 -13.53 22.29 -22.97
N ALA A 75 -12.82 21.41 -23.66
CA ALA A 75 -13.41 20.33 -24.44
C ALA A 75 -12.70 18.99 -24.17
N ASP A 76 -12.94 18.43 -22.98
CA ASP A 76 -12.94 16.99 -22.64
C ASP A 76 -13.01 16.81 -21.12
N SER A 77 -13.88 17.57 -20.46
CA SER A 77 -14.23 17.23 -19.08
C SER A 77 -15.20 16.04 -19.15
N PRO A 78 -14.83 14.87 -18.60
CA PRO A 78 -15.70 13.70 -18.66
C PRO A 78 -17.05 14.04 -18.04
N LEU A 79 -18.13 13.53 -18.65
CA LEU A 79 -19.49 13.85 -18.24
C LEU A 79 -19.69 13.42 -16.78
N VAL A 80 -19.76 14.41 -15.89
CA VAL A 80 -19.97 14.20 -14.46
C VAL A 80 -21.39 13.72 -14.23
N VAL A 81 -21.52 12.50 -13.70
CA VAL A 81 -22.80 11.87 -13.38
C VAL A 81 -23.25 12.27 -11.98
N GLU A 82 -22.33 12.29 -11.02
CA GLU A 82 -22.60 12.58 -9.62
C GLU A 82 -21.31 13.10 -8.96
N GLU A 83 -21.40 14.08 -8.06
CA GLU A 83 -20.29 14.45 -7.20
C GLU A 83 -20.77 14.77 -5.78
N GLY A 84 -19.88 14.63 -4.81
CA GLY A 84 -20.22 14.95 -3.44
C GLY A 84 -19.07 14.73 -2.46
N ARG A 85 -19.38 14.91 -1.17
CA ARG A 85 -18.44 14.60 -0.09
C ARG A 85 -18.66 13.19 0.41
N LEU A 86 -17.57 12.47 0.62
CA LEU A 86 -17.57 11.23 1.37
C LEU A 86 -17.89 11.55 2.83
N GLY A 87 -19.19 11.45 3.15
CA GLY A 87 -19.68 11.45 4.52
C GLY A 87 -19.77 10.04 5.08
N LYS A 88 -20.60 9.85 6.12
CA LYS A 88 -20.94 8.52 6.67
C LYS A 88 -21.60 7.56 5.66
N ILE A 89 -21.79 7.98 4.40
CA ILE A 89 -22.13 7.11 3.27
C ILE A 89 -20.98 6.10 3.13
N LYS A 90 -21.22 4.88 3.63
CA LYS A 90 -20.26 3.80 3.59
C LYS A 90 -19.90 3.57 2.12
N VAL A 91 -18.63 3.71 1.76
CA VAL A 91 -18.07 3.41 0.41
C VAL A 91 -18.71 2.19 -0.29
N PRO A 92 -19.06 1.09 0.38
CA PRO A 92 -19.85 0.00 -0.22
C PRO A 92 -21.13 0.42 -0.95
N ALA A 93 -21.87 1.41 -0.45
CA ALA A 93 -23.07 1.92 -1.12
C ALA A 93 -22.74 2.65 -2.42
N LEU A 94 -21.62 3.38 -2.48
CA LEU A 94 -21.13 4.01 -3.71
C LEU A 94 -20.71 2.95 -4.73
N LEU A 95 -19.98 1.92 -4.29
CA LEU A 95 -19.57 0.81 -5.17
C LEU A 95 -20.80 0.10 -5.77
N LYS A 96 -21.83 -0.20 -4.97
CA LYS A 96 -23.08 -0.80 -5.47
C LYS A 96 -23.81 0.08 -6.47
N ARG A 97 -23.85 1.40 -6.24
CA ARG A 97 -24.48 2.32 -7.19
C ARG A 97 -23.73 2.34 -8.52
N CYS A 98 -22.41 2.47 -8.50
CA CYS A 98 -21.59 2.46 -9.72
C CYS A 98 -21.77 1.16 -10.51
N ALA A 99 -21.80 0.01 -9.81
CA ALA A 99 -22.03 -1.29 -10.42
C ALA A 99 -23.43 -1.45 -11.05
N ALA A 100 -24.43 -0.71 -10.56
CA ALA A 100 -25.81 -0.77 -11.06
C ALA A 100 -26.04 0.12 -12.29
N LEU A 101 -25.09 1.00 -12.63
CA LEU A 101 -25.21 1.85 -13.81
C LEU A 101 -24.99 1.00 -15.07
N SER A 102 -25.84 1.20 -16.09
CA SER A 102 -25.78 0.42 -17.33
C SER A 102 -24.64 0.83 -18.26
N ARG A 103 -24.05 2.00 -18.05
CA ARG A 103 -22.90 2.50 -18.81
C ARG A 103 -21.63 2.36 -17.97
N PRO A 104 -20.46 2.17 -18.60
CA PRO A 104 -19.20 2.22 -17.88
C PRO A 104 -19.03 3.56 -17.17
N VAL A 105 -18.53 3.50 -15.94
CA VAL A 105 -18.30 4.68 -15.11
C VAL A 105 -17.02 4.56 -14.31
N VAL A 106 -16.41 5.69 -13.98
CA VAL A 106 -15.28 5.76 -13.08
C VAL A 106 -15.69 6.51 -11.81
N LEU A 107 -15.49 5.85 -10.65
CA LEU A 107 -15.59 6.50 -9.34
C LEU A 107 -14.21 7.01 -8.96
N ARG A 108 -14.05 8.34 -8.94
CA ARG A 108 -12.87 9.01 -8.41
C ARG A 108 -13.12 9.40 -6.96
N VAL A 109 -12.23 9.00 -6.07
CA VAL A 109 -12.27 9.32 -4.64
C VAL A 109 -10.98 10.05 -4.27
N ARG A 110 -11.12 11.27 -3.75
CA ARG A 110 -10.01 12.10 -3.29
C ARG A 110 -9.99 12.14 -1.76
N THR A 111 -8.92 11.61 -1.20
CA THR A 111 -8.74 11.47 0.25
C THR A 111 -7.32 11.86 0.65
N GLY A 112 -7.14 12.84 1.55
CA GLY A 112 -5.79 13.24 1.97
C GLY A 112 -4.97 13.74 0.77
N GLU A 113 -3.91 13.04 0.38
CA GLU A 113 -3.04 13.31 -0.78
C GLU A 113 -3.26 12.33 -1.95
N THR A 114 -4.16 11.36 -1.77
CA THR A 114 -4.43 10.31 -2.75
C THR A 114 -5.70 10.60 -3.54
N GLU A 115 -5.70 10.14 -4.79
CA GLU A 115 -6.87 10.00 -5.62
C GLU A 115 -6.95 8.55 -6.10
N THR A 116 -8.04 7.87 -5.77
CA THR A 116 -8.32 6.51 -6.21
C THR A 116 -9.40 6.54 -7.28
N ALA A 117 -9.08 6.01 -8.45
CA ALA A 117 -10.02 5.78 -9.55
C ALA A 117 -10.42 4.30 -9.58
N VAL A 118 -11.73 4.04 -9.58
CA VAL A 118 -12.31 2.70 -9.67
C VAL A 118 -13.17 2.65 -10.92
N HIS A 119 -12.75 1.87 -11.90
CA HIS A 119 -13.42 1.74 -13.18
C HIS A 119 -14.43 0.59 -13.11
N PHE A 120 -15.66 0.85 -13.54
CA PHE A 120 -16.76 -0.10 -13.52
C PHE A 120 -17.29 -0.35 -14.92
N ALA A 121 -17.53 -1.62 -15.24
CA ALA A 121 -18.23 -2.04 -16.45
C ALA A 121 -19.03 -3.31 -16.16
N ALA A 122 -20.24 -3.41 -16.69
CA ALA A 122 -21.10 -4.60 -16.57
C ALA A 122 -21.25 -5.15 -15.13
N GLY A 123 -21.35 -4.27 -14.13
CA GLY A 123 -21.50 -4.66 -12.72
C GLY A 123 -20.22 -5.16 -12.03
N GLN A 124 -19.08 -5.10 -12.71
CA GLN A 124 -17.77 -5.48 -12.20
C GLN A 124 -16.87 -4.27 -12.05
N ILE A 125 -15.83 -4.41 -11.23
CA ILE A 125 -14.70 -3.47 -11.20
C ILE A 125 -13.62 -4.03 -12.13
N GLY A 126 -13.32 -3.25 -13.17
CA GLY A 126 -12.37 -3.57 -14.24
C GLY A 126 -10.93 -3.14 -13.93
N ARG A 127 -10.76 -2.04 -13.19
CA ARG A 127 -9.45 -1.52 -12.78
C ARG A 127 -9.58 -0.66 -11.53
N ILE A 128 -8.56 -0.70 -10.68
CA ILE A 128 -8.42 0.20 -9.54
C ILE A 128 -7.03 0.82 -9.60
N ALA A 129 -6.96 2.14 -9.67
CA ALA A 129 -5.71 2.88 -9.67
C ALA A 129 -5.71 3.90 -8.54
N SER A 130 -4.61 4.00 -7.80
CA SER A 130 -4.44 4.99 -6.73
C SER A 130 -3.19 5.82 -7.01
N ARG A 131 -3.37 7.13 -7.10
CA ARG A 131 -2.32 8.08 -7.47
C ARG A 131 -2.16 9.13 -6.39
N LEU A 132 -0.95 9.65 -6.26
CA LEU A 132 -0.67 10.79 -5.40
C LEU A 132 -0.89 12.06 -6.20
N ARG A 133 -1.63 13.03 -5.66
CA ARG A 133 -2.03 14.23 -6.42
C ARG A 133 -0.88 15.15 -6.84
N HIS A 134 0.30 14.97 -6.23
CA HIS A 134 1.48 15.81 -6.47
C HIS A 134 2.74 15.01 -6.81
N ARG A 135 2.59 13.74 -7.21
CA ARG A 135 3.72 12.87 -7.57
C ARG A 135 3.37 12.04 -8.81
N ASP A 136 4.40 11.61 -9.53
CA ASP A 136 4.30 10.60 -10.57
C ASP A 136 3.64 9.29 -10.09
N ASN A 137 3.11 8.53 -11.06
CA ASN A 137 2.46 7.23 -10.82
C ASN A 137 3.44 6.17 -10.27
N ALA A 138 4.74 6.46 -10.19
CA ALA A 138 5.76 5.52 -9.71
C ALA A 138 5.51 5.06 -8.26
N GLY A 139 4.77 5.84 -7.46
CA GLY A 139 4.32 5.41 -6.13
C GLY A 139 3.46 4.14 -6.15
N GLN A 140 2.47 4.09 -7.05
CA GLN A 140 1.54 2.96 -7.17
C GLN A 140 2.28 1.68 -7.58
N TRP A 141 3.21 1.81 -8.53
CA TRP A 141 3.97 0.69 -9.06
C TRP A 141 4.98 0.15 -8.06
N ARG A 142 5.62 1.02 -7.27
CA ARG A 142 6.46 0.59 -6.14
C ARG A 142 5.68 -0.22 -5.10
N GLN A 143 4.43 0.14 -4.82
CA GLN A 143 3.59 -0.63 -3.90
C GLN A 143 3.20 -2.00 -4.47
N LEU A 144 2.86 -2.08 -5.76
CA LEU A 144 2.59 -3.35 -6.44
C LEU A 144 3.84 -4.24 -6.47
N GLY A 145 4.97 -3.67 -6.85
CA GLY A 145 6.25 -4.34 -6.88
C GLY A 145 6.66 -4.89 -5.52
N TYR A 146 6.54 -4.08 -4.46
CA TYR A 146 6.74 -4.54 -3.09
C TYR A 146 5.82 -5.70 -2.71
N LEU A 147 4.53 -5.59 -3.01
CA LEU A 147 3.55 -6.67 -2.77
C LEU A 147 3.99 -7.97 -3.44
N MET A 148 4.44 -7.90 -4.69
CA MET A 148 4.88 -9.06 -5.47
C MET A 148 6.19 -9.65 -4.92
N VAL A 149 7.16 -8.82 -4.50
CA VAL A 149 8.39 -9.29 -3.85
C VAL A 149 8.08 -10.00 -2.54
N ARG A 150 7.26 -9.38 -1.69
CA ARG A 150 6.85 -9.94 -0.39
C ARG A 150 6.16 -11.29 -0.54
N ASP A 151 5.30 -11.43 -1.55
CA ASP A 151 4.57 -12.67 -1.83
C ASP A 151 5.42 -13.70 -2.61
N GLY A 152 6.70 -13.39 -2.90
CA GLY A 152 7.65 -14.27 -3.57
C GLY A 152 7.39 -14.46 -5.07
N LEU A 153 6.59 -13.57 -5.68
CA LEU A 153 6.22 -13.61 -7.10
C LEU A 153 7.32 -13.08 -8.01
N ILE A 154 8.12 -12.14 -7.49
CA ILE A 154 9.34 -11.62 -8.13
C ILE A 154 10.41 -11.43 -7.05
N SER A 155 11.68 -11.36 -7.45
CA SER A 155 12.79 -11.00 -6.57
C SER A 155 13.01 -9.48 -6.50
N ASP A 156 13.72 -9.00 -5.48
CA ASP A 156 14.12 -7.58 -5.38
C ASP A 156 14.90 -7.13 -6.64
N ALA A 157 15.81 -7.97 -7.15
CA ALA A 157 16.57 -7.65 -8.35
C ALA A 157 15.67 -7.50 -9.59
N GLN A 158 14.64 -8.34 -9.74
CA GLN A 158 13.67 -8.22 -10.83
C GLN A 158 12.81 -6.97 -10.70
N HIS A 159 12.40 -6.64 -9.47
CA HIS A 159 11.67 -5.41 -9.19
C HIS A 159 12.48 -4.17 -9.56
N ASP A 160 13.76 -4.12 -9.17
CA ASP A 160 14.65 -2.99 -9.47
C ASP A 160 14.89 -2.85 -10.98
N GLN A 161 15.08 -3.97 -11.70
CA GLN A 161 15.20 -3.97 -13.17
C GLN A 161 13.95 -3.41 -13.87
N VAL A 162 12.75 -3.69 -13.35
CA VAL A 162 11.51 -3.12 -13.88
C VAL A 162 11.46 -1.61 -13.65
N LEU A 163 11.84 -1.14 -12.47
CA LEU A 163 11.86 0.30 -12.17
C LEU A 163 12.86 1.05 -13.07
N GLU A 164 14.07 0.53 -13.25
CA GLU A 164 15.07 1.08 -14.17
C GLU A 164 14.52 1.18 -15.61
N ARG A 165 13.76 0.17 -16.03
CA ARG A 165 13.14 0.16 -17.37
C ARG A 165 12.06 1.24 -17.51
N LEU A 166 11.26 1.47 -16.48
CA LEU A 166 10.23 2.51 -16.47
C LEU A 166 10.83 3.93 -16.49
N GLU A 167 11.96 4.12 -15.82
CA GLU A 167 12.71 5.38 -15.88
C GLU A 167 13.28 5.64 -17.28
N ALA A 168 13.79 4.59 -17.93
CA ALA A 168 14.33 4.67 -19.27
C ALA A 168 13.27 4.83 -20.37
N GLN A 169 12.02 4.39 -20.12
CA GLN A 169 10.93 4.43 -21.09
C GLN A 169 9.64 4.98 -20.46
N PRO A 170 9.50 6.32 -20.39
CA PRO A 170 8.27 6.95 -19.94
C PRO A 170 7.06 6.48 -20.77
N GLY A 171 5.98 6.09 -20.11
CA GLY A 171 4.75 5.62 -20.74
C GLY A 171 4.64 4.09 -20.86
N LEU A 172 5.70 3.33 -20.62
CA LEU A 172 5.59 1.89 -20.41
C LEU A 172 4.87 1.63 -19.08
N SER A 173 3.92 0.70 -19.04
CA SER A 173 3.28 0.32 -17.77
C SER A 173 4.13 -0.70 -17.01
N PHE A 174 4.06 -0.68 -15.68
CA PHE A 174 4.78 -1.65 -14.83
C PHE A 174 4.36 -3.10 -15.15
N ALA A 175 3.06 -3.30 -15.41
CA ALA A 175 2.49 -4.55 -15.92
C ALA A 175 3.16 -5.01 -17.22
N ALA A 176 3.19 -4.14 -18.24
CA ALA A 176 3.79 -4.45 -19.54
C ALA A 176 5.30 -4.75 -19.41
N ALA A 177 6.01 -4.01 -18.56
CA ALA A 177 7.44 -4.24 -18.30
C ALA A 177 7.69 -5.63 -17.69
N LEU A 178 6.91 -6.02 -16.66
CA LEU A 178 7.01 -7.34 -16.03
C LEU A 178 6.77 -8.48 -17.03
N THR A 179 5.76 -8.33 -17.90
CA THR A 179 5.44 -9.30 -18.94
C THR A 179 6.54 -9.36 -20.02
N GLN A 180 7.07 -8.21 -20.46
CA GLN A 180 8.16 -8.15 -21.44
C GLN A 180 9.44 -8.85 -20.95
N PHE A 181 9.77 -8.70 -19.67
CA PHE A 181 10.92 -9.39 -19.07
C PHE A 181 10.65 -10.88 -18.78
N GLY A 182 9.39 -11.32 -18.82
CA GLY A 182 9.01 -12.69 -18.44
C GLY A 182 9.17 -12.98 -16.96
N PHE A 183 9.15 -11.95 -16.10
CA PHE A 183 9.27 -12.11 -14.65
C PHE A 183 7.97 -12.62 -14.00
N THR A 184 6.84 -12.45 -14.67
CA THR A 184 5.54 -12.95 -14.22
C THR A 184 4.66 -13.25 -15.43
N ASP A 185 3.66 -14.12 -15.25
CA ASP A 185 2.61 -14.34 -16.24
C ASP A 185 1.39 -13.44 -15.99
N GLY A 186 0.51 -13.34 -16.99
CA GLY A 186 -0.66 -12.48 -16.90
C GLY A 186 -1.64 -12.86 -15.80
N GLU A 187 -1.73 -14.15 -15.44
CA GLU A 187 -2.64 -14.59 -14.38
C GLU A 187 -2.12 -14.17 -12.99
N THR A 188 -0.83 -14.39 -12.73
CA THR A 188 -0.15 -13.98 -11.51
C THR A 188 -0.20 -12.46 -11.34
N LEU A 189 0.02 -11.71 -12.42
CA LEU A 189 -0.11 -10.26 -12.42
C LEU A 189 -1.54 -9.80 -12.10
N ARG A 190 -2.57 -10.39 -12.74
CA ARG A 190 -3.97 -10.09 -12.43
C ARG A 190 -4.32 -10.37 -10.97
N GLN A 191 -3.79 -11.43 -10.38
CA GLN A 191 -3.97 -11.73 -8.96
C GLN A 191 -3.32 -10.66 -8.08
N ALA A 192 -2.10 -10.22 -8.40
CA ALA A 192 -1.42 -9.14 -7.68
C ALA A 192 -2.16 -7.80 -7.80
N LEU A 193 -2.62 -7.43 -8.99
CA LEU A 193 -3.45 -6.24 -9.24
C LEU A 193 -4.78 -6.31 -8.49
N THR A 194 -5.43 -7.48 -8.47
CA THR A 194 -6.67 -7.68 -7.70
C THR A 194 -6.43 -7.45 -6.22
N ARG A 195 -5.33 -7.98 -5.66
CA ARG A 195 -4.95 -7.76 -4.25
C ARG A 195 -4.65 -6.29 -3.97
N GLN A 196 -3.88 -5.63 -4.84
CA GLN A 196 -3.58 -4.20 -4.73
C GLN A 196 -4.88 -3.38 -4.74
N GLY A 197 -5.77 -3.64 -5.70
CA GLY A 197 -7.05 -2.98 -5.82
C GLY A 197 -7.93 -3.15 -4.59
N LYS A 198 -8.03 -4.38 -4.05
CA LYS A 198 -8.73 -4.64 -2.78
C LYS A 198 -8.15 -3.84 -1.62
N ALA A 199 -6.82 -3.82 -1.49
CA ALA A 199 -6.17 -3.05 -0.42
C ALA A 199 -6.44 -1.55 -0.52
N ALA A 200 -6.47 -0.99 -1.74
CA ALA A 200 -6.87 0.40 -1.97
C ALA A 200 -8.33 0.65 -1.58
N LEU A 201 -9.26 -0.23 -1.97
CA LEU A 201 -10.67 -0.12 -1.59
C LEU A 201 -10.88 -0.25 -0.07
N TYR A 202 -10.14 -1.15 0.60
CA TYR A 202 -10.17 -1.27 2.05
C TYR A 202 -9.69 0.00 2.76
N ALA A 203 -8.67 0.66 2.21
CA ALA A 203 -8.24 1.96 2.73
C ALA A 203 -9.35 3.03 2.62
N LEU A 204 -10.08 3.07 1.50
CA LEU A 204 -11.23 3.97 1.34
C LEU A 204 -12.37 3.66 2.32
N ILE A 205 -12.65 2.38 2.57
CA ILE A 205 -13.69 1.99 3.53
C ILE A 205 -13.26 2.30 4.97
N LEU A 206 -11.97 2.17 5.27
CA LEU A 206 -11.41 2.49 6.58
C LEU A 206 -11.48 3.98 6.90
N PHE A 207 -11.14 4.86 5.95
CA PHE A 207 -11.21 6.32 6.11
C PHE A 207 -12.25 6.95 5.19
N THR A 208 -13.50 6.97 5.64
CA THR A 208 -14.64 7.54 4.90
C THR A 208 -14.67 9.07 4.98
N SER A 209 -13.62 9.74 4.49
CA SER A 209 -13.56 11.20 4.41
C SER A 209 -12.90 11.62 3.11
N GLY A 210 -13.44 12.64 2.45
CA GLY A 210 -12.92 13.08 1.16
C GLY A 210 -14.02 13.60 0.25
N GLU A 211 -13.69 13.71 -1.02
CA GLU A 211 -14.61 14.07 -2.10
C GLU A 211 -14.69 12.90 -3.07
N TYR A 212 -15.86 12.69 -3.68
CA TYR A 212 -16.02 11.71 -4.73
C TYR A 212 -16.68 12.33 -5.95
N ARG A 213 -16.38 11.74 -7.10
CA ARG A 213 -17.03 12.04 -8.36
C ARG A 213 -17.23 10.74 -9.14
N ILE A 214 -18.39 10.60 -9.75
CA ILE A 214 -18.73 9.56 -10.71
C ILE A 214 -18.78 10.22 -12.07
N GLU A 215 -18.00 9.70 -13.00
CA GLU A 215 -17.89 10.21 -14.36
C GLU A 215 -18.21 9.07 -15.34
N ALA A 216 -18.71 9.41 -16.53
CA ALA A 216 -18.73 8.46 -17.64
C ALA A 216 -17.30 8.00 -17.94
N ASP A 217 -17.13 6.70 -18.19
CA ASP A 217 -15.83 6.10 -18.44
C ASP A 217 -15.76 5.66 -19.90
N ASP A 218 -14.99 6.42 -20.68
CA ASP A 218 -14.68 6.10 -22.07
C ASP A 218 -13.24 5.56 -22.20
N ASP A 219 -12.53 5.36 -21.07
CA ASP A 219 -11.15 4.89 -21.07
C ASP A 219 -11.08 3.39 -21.40
N GLU A 220 -10.23 3.05 -22.38
CA GLU A 220 -9.87 1.65 -22.61
C GLU A 220 -8.86 1.19 -21.53
N ILE A 221 -9.19 0.09 -20.85
CA ILE A 221 -8.32 -0.52 -19.85
C ILE A 221 -7.36 -1.47 -20.58
N PRO A 222 -6.03 -1.33 -20.43
CA PRO A 222 -5.09 -2.29 -20.99
C PRO A 222 -5.37 -3.70 -20.48
N ALA A 223 -5.36 -4.70 -21.37
CA ALA A 223 -5.73 -6.07 -21.04
C ALA A 223 -4.85 -6.68 -19.93
N GLU A 224 -3.59 -6.24 -19.81
CA GLU A 224 -2.67 -6.69 -18.75
C GLU A 224 -2.98 -6.08 -17.38
N GLU A 225 -3.75 -4.99 -17.34
CA GLU A 225 -4.17 -4.29 -16.13
C GLU A 225 -5.62 -4.61 -15.73
N GLU A 226 -6.38 -5.27 -16.61
CA GLU A 226 -7.78 -5.60 -16.40
C GLU A 226 -7.96 -6.68 -15.33
N ILE A 227 -8.82 -6.40 -14.37
CA ILE A 227 -9.27 -7.32 -13.33
C ILE A 227 -10.78 -7.52 -13.43
N ALA A 228 -11.29 -8.64 -12.91
CA ALA A 228 -12.72 -8.91 -12.87
C ALA A 228 -13.19 -9.08 -11.43
N LEU A 229 -13.39 -7.96 -10.72
CA LEU A 229 -13.79 -8.00 -9.32
C LEU A 229 -15.29 -7.76 -9.15
N GLN A 230 -15.97 -8.77 -8.60
CA GLN A 230 -17.40 -8.73 -8.29
C GLN A 230 -17.67 -7.84 -7.07
N VAL A 231 -18.45 -6.77 -7.27
CA VAL A 231 -18.72 -5.76 -6.22
C VAL A 231 -19.38 -6.36 -5.00
N ASP A 232 -20.37 -7.25 -5.18
CA ASP A 232 -21.03 -7.89 -4.04
C ASP A 232 -20.10 -8.85 -3.27
N ALA A 233 -19.19 -9.53 -3.97
CA ALA A 233 -18.19 -10.38 -3.32
C ALA A 233 -17.22 -9.55 -2.47
N LEU A 234 -16.72 -8.45 -3.03
CA LEU A 234 -15.87 -7.50 -2.32
C LEU A 234 -16.57 -6.94 -1.07
N ILE A 235 -17.84 -6.56 -1.18
CA ILE A 235 -18.59 -5.98 -0.05
C ILE A 235 -18.83 -7.02 1.06
N ARG A 236 -19.10 -8.28 0.69
CA ARG A 236 -19.17 -9.38 1.66
C ARG A 236 -17.83 -9.59 2.35
N GLU A 237 -16.73 -9.63 1.60
CA GLU A 237 -15.38 -9.76 2.15
C GLU A 237 -15.06 -8.61 3.14
N ALA A 238 -15.30 -7.36 2.72
CA ALA A 238 -15.15 -6.16 3.54
C ALA A 238 -15.93 -6.24 4.87
N SER A 239 -17.11 -6.86 4.89
CA SER A 239 -17.92 -6.98 6.10
C SER A 239 -17.25 -7.80 7.21
N HIS A 240 -16.39 -8.77 6.85
CA HIS A 240 -15.64 -9.56 7.82
C HIS A 240 -14.57 -8.73 8.55
N HIS A 241 -14.11 -7.63 7.97
CA HIS A 241 -13.14 -6.72 8.57
C HIS A 241 -13.77 -5.63 9.44
N GLN A 242 -15.10 -5.57 9.56
CA GLN A 242 -15.81 -4.46 10.21
C GLN A 242 -15.40 -4.25 11.68
N ALA A 243 -15.16 -5.33 12.43
CA ALA A 243 -14.71 -5.26 13.81
C ALA A 243 -13.28 -4.69 13.91
N GLU A 244 -12.37 -5.18 13.07
CA GLU A 244 -10.99 -4.70 12.95
C GLU A 244 -10.95 -3.21 12.58
N TRP A 245 -11.70 -2.79 11.56
CA TRP A 245 -11.78 -1.39 11.15
C TRP A 245 -12.38 -0.47 12.21
N THR A 246 -13.29 -0.99 13.03
CA THR A 246 -13.84 -0.22 14.16
C THR A 246 -12.78 -0.01 15.23
N ALA A 247 -11.96 -1.03 15.52
CA ALA A 247 -10.83 -0.90 16.44
C ALA A 247 -9.72 0.02 15.90
N ILE A 248 -9.38 -0.10 14.61
CA ILE A 248 -8.41 0.77 13.94
C ILE A 248 -8.88 2.21 14.01
N ARG A 249 -10.13 2.52 13.64
CA ARG A 249 -10.67 3.90 13.71
C ARG A 249 -10.73 4.47 15.11
N LYS A 250 -10.86 3.63 16.15
CA LYS A 250 -10.80 4.10 17.54
C LYS A 250 -9.41 4.59 17.92
N ALA A 251 -8.36 3.92 17.41
CA ALA A 251 -6.97 4.29 17.67
C ALA A 251 -6.43 5.36 16.70
N LEU A 252 -6.85 5.29 15.44
CA LEU A 252 -6.43 6.12 14.31
C LEU A 252 -7.70 6.77 13.70
N PRO A 253 -8.20 7.86 14.29
CA PRO A 253 -9.54 8.39 13.97
C PRO A 253 -9.67 8.95 12.56
N ASN A 254 -8.60 9.53 12.02
CA ASN A 254 -8.58 10.11 10.68
C ASN A 254 -7.14 10.19 10.15
N LEU A 255 -6.99 10.56 8.88
CA LEU A 255 -5.68 10.72 8.25
C LEU A 255 -4.89 11.94 8.74
N ALA A 256 -5.49 12.82 9.55
CA ALA A 256 -4.80 13.92 10.23
C ALA A 256 -4.25 13.51 11.61
N ALA A 257 -4.47 12.27 12.05
CA ALA A 257 -3.89 11.72 13.26
C ALA A 257 -2.36 11.78 13.19
N VAL A 258 -1.73 12.19 14.28
CA VAL A 258 -0.27 12.27 14.42
C VAL A 258 0.17 11.30 15.51
N LEU A 259 1.14 10.45 15.16
CA LEU A 259 1.68 9.41 16.02
C LEU A 259 3.08 9.79 16.49
N ASP A 260 3.43 9.37 17.70
CA ASP A 260 4.80 9.42 18.22
C ASP A 260 5.10 8.16 19.03
N PHE A 261 6.37 7.93 19.33
CA PHE A 261 6.81 6.86 20.22
C PHE A 261 6.37 7.13 21.65
N THR A 262 6.02 6.06 22.36
CA THR A 262 5.95 6.10 23.82
C THR A 262 7.36 6.17 24.40
N ALA A 263 7.47 6.51 25.69
CA ALA A 263 8.77 6.62 26.38
C ALA A 263 9.64 5.35 26.24
N ASP A 264 9.02 4.18 26.28
CA ASP A 264 9.64 2.86 26.13
C ASP A 264 9.39 2.21 24.76
N GLY A 265 8.82 2.96 23.81
CA GLY A 265 8.34 2.41 22.54
C GLY A 265 9.44 1.86 21.65
N ARG A 266 10.60 2.53 21.63
CA ARG A 266 11.77 2.09 20.86
C ARG A 266 12.38 0.81 21.43
N GLU A 267 12.46 0.68 22.75
CA GLU A 267 12.95 -0.53 23.43
C GLU A 267 12.05 -1.74 23.13
N LYS A 268 10.72 -1.53 23.16
CA LYS A 268 9.74 -2.57 22.79
C LYS A 268 9.90 -3.08 21.36
N LEU A 269 10.44 -2.28 20.43
CA LEU A 269 10.66 -2.71 19.05
C LEU A 269 11.84 -3.68 18.90
N GLU A 270 12.81 -3.66 19.81
CA GLU A 270 14.00 -4.53 19.72
C GLU A 270 13.65 -6.02 19.75
N GLN A 271 12.50 -6.36 20.33
CA GLN A 271 11.99 -7.72 20.46
C GLN A 271 11.10 -8.15 19.27
N VAL A 272 10.81 -7.23 18.35
CA VAL A 272 9.87 -7.46 17.24
C VAL A 272 10.64 -7.59 15.93
N ARG A 273 10.37 -8.68 15.20
CA ARG A 273 10.85 -8.83 13.82
C ARG A 273 10.00 -7.95 12.91
N LEU A 274 10.64 -6.95 12.31
CA LEU A 274 10.02 -6.03 11.36
C LEU A 274 10.58 -6.27 9.96
N SER A 275 9.73 -6.12 8.93
CA SER A 275 10.22 -6.02 7.56
C SER A 275 10.94 -4.68 7.35
N VAL A 276 11.81 -4.61 6.33
CA VAL A 276 12.48 -3.36 5.94
C VAL A 276 11.48 -2.22 5.71
N HIS A 277 10.33 -2.51 5.10
CA HIS A 277 9.28 -1.55 4.79
C HIS A 277 8.53 -1.06 6.04
N GLN A 278 8.34 -1.94 7.03
CA GLN A 278 7.80 -1.57 8.34
C GLN A 278 8.78 -0.70 9.12
N GLN A 279 10.08 -1.01 9.08
CA GLN A 279 11.13 -0.19 9.69
C GLN A 279 11.19 1.20 9.04
N GLN A 280 11.14 1.27 7.70
CA GLN A 280 11.08 2.52 6.94
C GLN A 280 9.83 3.36 7.25
N LEU A 281 8.68 2.71 7.50
CA LEU A 281 7.48 3.43 7.93
C LEU A 281 7.66 3.99 9.35
N LEU A 282 8.21 3.21 10.29
CA LEU A 282 8.45 3.64 11.67
C LEU A 282 9.55 4.69 11.81
N SER A 283 10.51 4.75 10.90
CA SER A 283 11.56 5.78 10.90
C SER A 283 11.02 7.17 10.53
N GLN A 284 9.86 7.23 9.87
CA GLN A 284 9.17 8.47 9.49
C GLN A 284 8.25 9.01 10.59
N VAL A 285 7.98 8.23 11.65
CA VAL A 285 7.15 8.65 12.77
C VAL A 285 7.97 9.58 13.68
N ASP A 286 7.56 10.85 13.74
CA ASP A 286 8.30 11.96 14.37
C ASP A 286 7.43 12.83 15.30
N GLY A 287 6.20 12.42 15.60
CA GLY A 287 5.26 13.19 16.42
C GLY A 287 4.71 14.44 15.72
N ARG A 288 4.94 14.63 14.42
CA ARG A 288 4.49 15.81 13.65
C ARG A 288 3.83 15.46 12.34
N THR A 289 4.28 14.40 11.69
CA THR A 289 3.82 13.98 10.37
C THR A 289 2.43 13.32 10.47
N PRO A 290 1.41 13.83 9.73
CA PRO A 290 0.09 13.22 9.71
C PRO A 290 0.09 11.82 9.11
N LEU A 291 -0.82 10.96 9.60
CA LEU A 291 -1.00 9.58 9.16
C LEU A 291 -1.16 9.45 7.63
N GLY A 292 -1.94 10.33 7.00
CA GLY A 292 -2.11 10.32 5.54
C GLY A 292 -0.81 10.55 4.79
N ILE A 293 0.09 11.39 5.33
CA ILE A 293 1.41 11.63 4.74
C ILE A 293 2.31 10.39 4.94
N LEU A 294 2.27 9.76 6.13
CA LEU A 294 3.01 8.52 6.38
C LEU A 294 2.60 7.41 5.41
N CYS A 295 1.30 7.20 5.20
CA CYS A 295 0.79 6.22 4.24
C CYS A 295 1.25 6.56 2.81
N SER A 296 1.10 7.82 2.38
CA SER A 296 1.48 8.26 1.02
C SER A 296 2.97 8.10 0.69
N ARG A 297 3.84 8.13 1.71
CA ARG A 297 5.29 7.94 1.57
C ARG A 297 5.71 6.50 1.79
N SER A 298 4.82 5.64 2.27
CA SER A 298 5.09 4.23 2.52
C SER A 298 5.15 3.46 1.21
N SER A 299 6.00 2.44 1.20
CA SER A 299 6.00 1.36 0.21
C SER A 299 4.93 0.29 0.51
N LEU A 300 4.34 0.32 1.71
CA LEU A 300 3.17 -0.48 2.06
C LEU A 300 1.92 0.12 1.44
N MET A 301 0.91 -0.72 1.18
CA MET A 301 -0.42 -0.23 0.83
C MET A 301 -1.04 0.52 2.03
N ASP A 302 -1.84 1.56 1.77
CA ASP A 302 -2.43 2.41 2.81
C ASP A 302 -3.13 1.61 3.93
N TYR A 303 -3.92 0.60 3.54
CA TYR A 303 -4.59 -0.27 4.50
C TYR A 303 -3.60 -1.06 5.37
N GLU A 304 -2.54 -1.60 4.77
CA GLU A 304 -1.51 -2.37 5.47
C GLU A 304 -0.69 -1.48 6.41
N ALA A 305 -0.33 -0.28 5.96
CA ALA A 305 0.33 0.73 6.78
C ALA A 305 -0.51 1.11 7.99
N CYS A 306 -1.80 1.40 7.80
CA CYS A 306 -2.70 1.76 8.90
C CYS A 306 -2.92 0.61 9.88
N ARG A 307 -3.09 -0.61 9.37
CA ARG A 307 -3.21 -1.82 10.19
C ARG A 307 -1.95 -2.03 11.03
N PHE A 308 -0.77 -1.89 10.43
CA PHE A 308 0.50 -2.02 11.12
C PHE A 308 0.68 -0.94 12.21
N LEU A 309 0.45 0.32 11.88
CA LEU A 309 0.52 1.42 12.85
C LEU A 309 -0.49 1.24 13.99
N TYR A 310 -1.70 0.75 13.69
CA TYR A 310 -2.67 0.37 14.72
C TYR A 310 -2.12 -0.70 15.66
N LEU A 311 -1.47 -1.75 15.15
CA LEU A 311 -0.87 -2.79 15.99
C LEU A 311 0.24 -2.23 16.87
N MET A 312 1.03 -1.27 16.37
CA MET A 312 2.05 -0.58 17.17
C MET A 312 1.43 0.28 18.28
N VAL A 313 0.31 0.97 18.01
CA VAL A 313 -0.45 1.68 19.04
C VAL A 313 -1.02 0.71 20.07
N LYS A 314 -1.60 -0.40 19.62
CA LYS A 314 -2.17 -1.44 20.50
C LYS A 314 -1.11 -2.09 21.39
N ALA A 315 0.11 -2.26 20.88
CA ALA A 315 1.25 -2.78 21.63
C ALA A 315 1.88 -1.74 22.58
N GLY A 316 1.41 -0.49 22.56
CA GLY A 316 1.98 0.61 23.34
C GLY A 316 3.40 0.96 22.92
N VAL A 317 3.73 0.76 21.63
CA VAL A 317 4.97 1.24 21.00
C VAL A 317 4.79 2.68 20.51
N LEU A 318 3.62 2.95 19.93
CA LEU A 318 3.21 4.27 19.47
C LEU A 318 2.04 4.77 20.29
N GLN A 319 1.86 6.08 20.30
CA GLN A 319 0.73 6.77 20.89
C GLN A 319 0.23 7.88 19.97
N LEU A 320 -1.05 8.18 20.09
CA LEU A 320 -1.67 9.30 19.39
C LEU A 320 -1.34 10.60 20.14
N VAL A 321 -0.65 11.54 19.49
CA VAL A 321 -0.24 12.81 20.10
C VAL A 321 -1.18 13.95 19.71
N ALA A 322 -1.72 13.90 18.49
CA ALA A 322 -2.78 14.79 18.05
C ALA A 322 -3.78 14.04 17.18
N ALA A 323 -5.06 14.28 17.42
CA ALA A 323 -6.10 14.05 16.44
C ALA A 323 -6.72 15.40 16.17
N THR A 324 -6.30 16.08 15.10
CA THR A 324 -7.01 17.29 14.70
C THR A 324 -8.44 16.85 14.29
N PRO A 325 -9.49 17.33 14.97
CA PRO A 325 -10.84 17.11 14.50
C PRO A 325 -11.01 17.88 13.19
N ARG A 326 -11.59 17.22 12.18
CA ARG A 326 -11.94 17.83 10.91
C ARG A 326 -13.42 18.22 10.94
#